data_AF-A0A7R7YKC2-F1
#
_entry.id   AF-A0A7R7YKC2-F1
#
_cell.length_a   1.000
_cell.length_b   1.000
_cell.length_c   1.000
_cell.angle_alpha   90.00
_cell.angle_beta   90.00
_cell.angle_gamma   90.00
#
_symmetry.space_group_name_H-M   'P 1'
#
loop_
_entity.id
_entity.type
_entity.pdbx_description
1 polymer ?
#
loop_
_entity_poly.entity_id
_entity_poly.type
_entity_poly.pdbx_seq_one_letter_code
_entity_poly.pdbx_strand_id
1 'polypeptide(L)' 'MGGQGGGRGSLLVQTAYFEPKGLTGFLYWWALYPIHRRIFSDLARAIVREAEAQAEAPPRGGGAG' A
#
# COMPACT_ATOMS: atom_id res chain seq x y z
N MET A 1 9.43 -27.75 -17.19
CA MET A 1 10.38 -27.18 -16.20
C MET A 1 10.25 -25.67 -16.22
N GLY A 2 9.69 -25.09 -15.16
CA GLY A 2 9.57 -23.65 -14.94
C GLY A 2 9.19 -23.47 -13.48
N GLY A 3 10.19 -23.29 -12.63
CA GLY A 3 10.07 -23.35 -11.17
C GLY A 3 9.13 -22.29 -10.62
N GLN A 4 8.11 -22.74 -9.88
CA GLN A 4 7.41 -21.88 -8.94
C GLN A 4 8.35 -21.62 -7.76
N GLY A 5 9.05 -20.48 -7.78
CA GLY A 5 9.72 -19.94 -6.60
C GLY A 5 8.66 -19.50 -5.59
N GLY A 6 8.18 -20.45 -4.77
CA GLY A 6 7.09 -20.25 -3.81
C GLY A 6 7.50 -19.44 -2.59
N GLY A 7 7.87 -18.17 -2.78
CA GLY A 7 7.80 -17.16 -1.71
C GLY A 7 6.36 -16.66 -1.65
N ARG A 8 5.67 -16.80 -0.51
CA ARG A 8 4.32 -16.22 -0.34
C ARG A 8 4.44 -14.69 -0.27
N GLY A 9 4.40 -14.04 -1.41
CA GLY A 9 4.21 -12.58 -1.49
C GLY A 9 2.72 -12.22 -1.37
N SER A 10 2.45 -10.97 -0.98
CA SER A 10 1.11 -10.39 -1.03
C SER A 10 1.05 -9.27 -2.06
N LEU A 11 -0.10 -9.13 -2.74
CA LEU A 11 -0.32 -8.07 -3.72
C LEU A 11 -1.04 -6.89 -3.05
N LEU A 12 -0.44 -5.70 -3.09
CA LEU A 12 -1.06 -4.45 -2.65
C LEU A 12 -1.43 -3.60 -3.87
N VAL A 13 -2.72 -3.25 -4.00
CA VAL A 13 -3.23 -2.34 -5.03
C VAL A 13 -3.81 -1.11 -4.34
N GLN A 14 -3.33 0.08 -4.72
CA GLN A 14 -3.81 1.35 -4.18
C GLN A 14 -4.34 2.22 -5.32
N THR A 15 -5.63 2.58 -5.25
CA THR A 15 -6.31 3.41 -6.25
C THR A 15 -6.75 4.71 -5.61
N ALA A 16 -6.40 5.84 -6.22
CA ALA A 16 -6.87 7.16 -5.81
C ALA A 16 -7.84 7.71 -6.85
N TYR A 17 -9.04 8.08 -6.40
CA TYR A 17 -10.08 8.70 -7.24
C TYR A 17 -10.27 10.15 -6.81
N PHE A 18 -10.37 11.05 -7.78
CA PHE A 18 -10.63 12.46 -7.56
C PHE A 18 -11.63 12.96 -8.60
N GLU A 19 -12.68 13.65 -8.13
CA GLU A 19 -13.73 14.22 -8.98
C GLU A 19 -13.53 15.74 -9.07
N PRO A 20 -12.76 16.24 -10.05
CA PRO A 20 -12.46 17.66 -10.17
C PRO A 20 -13.74 18.44 -10.52
N LYS A 21 -14.02 19.51 -9.78
CA LYS A 21 -15.03 20.50 -10.16
C LYS A 21 -14.37 21.64 -10.93
N GLY A 22 -14.61 21.69 -12.23
CA GLY A 22 -14.11 22.75 -13.12
C GLY A 22 -12.58 22.78 -13.31
N LEU A 23 -12.08 23.83 -13.97
CA LEU A 23 -10.67 24.00 -14.33
C LEU A 23 -9.73 24.10 -13.11
N THR A 24 -10.19 24.74 -12.03
CA THR A 24 -9.42 24.87 -10.78
C THR A 24 -9.20 23.51 -10.10
N GLY A 25 -10.21 22.63 -10.13
CA GLY A 25 -10.06 21.24 -9.66
C GLY A 25 -9.02 20.48 -10.48
N PHE A 26 -8.99 20.66 -11.79
CA PHE A 26 -8.01 20.03 -12.66
C PHE A 26 -6.58 20.51 -12.39
N LEU A 27 -6.39 21.83 -12.23
CA LEU A 27 -5.09 22.41 -11.88
C LEU A 27 -4.59 21.95 -10.50
N TYR A 28 -5.49 21.92 -9.51
CA TYR A 28 -5.20 21.39 -8.18
C TYR A 28 -4.76 19.92 -8.23
N TRP A 29 -5.47 19.11 -9.01
CA TRP A 29 -5.14 17.69 -9.17
C TRP A 29 -3.74 17.50 -9.76
N TRP A 30 -3.41 18.24 -10.82
CA TRP A 30 -2.09 18.20 -11.45
C TRP A 30 -0.98 18.72 -10.52
N ALA A 31 -1.23 19.80 -9.78
CA ALA A 31 -0.27 20.34 -8.82
C ALA A 31 0.03 19.34 -7.69
N LEU A 32 -0.97 18.59 -7.23
CA LEU A 32 -0.79 17.59 -6.20
C LEU A 32 -0.31 16.23 -6.72
N TYR A 33 -0.36 15.96 -8.01
CA TYR A 33 0.09 14.69 -8.58
C TYR A 33 1.48 14.23 -8.09
N PRO A 34 2.54 15.07 -8.12
CA PRO A 34 3.85 14.66 -7.59
C PRO A 34 3.83 14.37 -6.08
N ILE A 35 3.01 15.11 -5.33
CA ILE A 35 2.84 14.93 -3.87
C ILE A 35 2.14 13.60 -3.59
N HIS A 36 1.05 13.30 -4.29
CA HIS A 36 0.34 12.02 -4.20
C HIS A 36 1.27 10.83 -4.49
N ARG A 37 2.13 10.93 -5.51
CA ARG A 37 3.12 9.89 -5.80
C ARG A 37 4.04 9.62 -4.62
N ARG A 38 4.54 10.66 -3.96
CA ARG A 38 5.42 10.53 -2.79
C ARG A 38 4.70 9.89 -1.61
N ILE A 39 3.51 10.39 -1.28
CA ILE A 39 2.69 9.94 -0.15
C ILE A 39 2.25 8.49 -0.31
N PHE A 40 1.71 8.12 -1.49
CA PHE A 40 1.26 6.76 -1.76
C PHE A 40 2.42 5.75 -1.73
N SER A 41 3.59 6.14 -2.24
CA SER A 41 4.79 5.29 -2.14
C SER A 41 5.22 5.06 -0.69
N ASP A 42 5.16 6.08 0.16
CA ASP A 42 5.49 5.94 1.58
C ASP A 42 4.46 5.11 2.33
N LEU A 43 3.17 5.33 2.07
CA LEU A 43 2.09 4.53 2.65
C LEU A 43 2.26 3.06 2.31
N ALA A 44 2.52 2.72 1.04
CA ALA A 44 2.77 1.34 0.63
C ALA A 44 3.98 0.73 1.36
N ARG A 45 5.09 1.47 1.49
CA ARG A 45 6.27 1.01 2.23
C ARG A 45 5.98 0.81 3.72
N ALA A 46 5.21 1.70 4.33
CA ALA A 46 4.82 1.58 5.74
C ALA A 46 3.96 0.33 5.97
N ILE A 47 3.00 0.05 5.08
CA ILE A 47 2.18 -1.16 5.12
C ILE A 47 3.04 -2.42 5.03
N VAL A 48 4.00 -2.46 4.09
CA VAL A 48 4.92 -3.60 3.95
C VAL A 48 5.73 -3.82 5.23
N ARG A 49 6.33 -2.76 5.77
CA ARG A 49 7.12 -2.83 7.02
C ARG A 49 6.30 -3.35 8.20
N GLU A 50 5.07 -2.88 8.34
CA GLU A 50 4.18 -3.32 9.41
C GLU A 50 3.76 -4.79 9.21
N ALA A 51 3.46 -5.20 7.98
CA ALA A 51 3.10 -6.58 7.67
C ALA A 51 4.27 -7.55 7.94
N GLU A 52 5.50 -7.16 7.59
CA GLU A 52 6.72 -7.92 7.89
C GLU A 52 6.95 -8.04 9.40
N ALA A 53 6.81 -6.93 10.14
CA ALA A 53 6.95 -6.93 11.61
C ALA A 53 5.91 -7.83 12.30
N GLN A 54 4.68 -7.87 11.79
CA GLN A 54 3.64 -8.78 12.30
C GLN A 54 3.89 -10.25 11.95
N ALA A 55 4.53 -10.53 10.81
CA ALA A 55 4.89 -11.89 10.42
C ALA A 55 6.05 -12.45 11.26
N GLU A 56 6.96 -11.59 11.71
CA GLU A 56 8.08 -11.96 12.60
C GLU A 56 7.68 -12.05 14.08
N ALA A 57 6.59 -11.41 14.48
CA ALA A 57 6.08 -11.50 15.84
C ALA A 57 5.72 -12.96 16.19
N PRO A 58 6.07 -13.46 17.40
CA PRO A 58 5.69 -14.80 17.82
C PRO A 58 4.18 -14.98 17.67
N PRO A 59 3.70 -16.16 17.22
CA PRO A 59 2.27 -16.40 17.09
C PRO A 59 1.61 -16.05 18.42
N ARG A 60 0.70 -15.07 18.42
CA ARG A 60 -0.07 -14.74 19.62
C ARG A 60 -0.81 -16.01 20.00
N GLY A 61 -0.38 -16.63 21.10
CA GLY A 61 -0.97 -17.86 21.60
C GLY A 61 -2.47 -17.67 21.70
N GLY A 62 -3.23 -18.45 20.93
CA GLY A 62 -4.66 -18.60 21.15
C GLY A 62 -4.83 -19.06 22.59
N GLY A 63 -5.56 -18.27 23.37
CA GLY A 63 -5.97 -18.67 24.70
C GLY A 63 -6.67 -20.03 24.60
N ALA A 64 -6.10 -21.02 25.28
CA ALA A 64 -6.83 -22.20 25.66
C ALA A 64 -8.00 -21.75 26.54
N GLY A 65 -9.21 -22.07 26.12
CA GLY A 65 -10.48 -21.88 26.81
C GLY A 65 -11.54 -22.69 26.10
#